data_AF-A0A932QKE8-F1
#
_entry.id   AF-A0A932QKE8-F1
#
_cell.length_a   1.000
_cell.length_b   1.000
_cell.length_c   1.000
_cell.angle_alpha   90.00
_cell.angle_beta   90.00
_cell.angle_gamma   90.00
#
_symmetry.space_group_name_H-M   'P 1'
#
loop_
_entity.id
_entity.type
_entity.pdbx_description
1 polymer ?
#
loop_
_entity_poly.entity_id
_entity_poly.type
_entity_poly.pdbx_seq_one_letter_code
_entity_poly.pdbx_strand_id
1 'polypeptide(L)'
;MRGIKIFFVILVLFLIWDIVFRQQGRHVDASDINMLQIAGSQEAATSTATTIARKKGGRYAFYVLRAAKFSSGINKHKLGHAVGAVLFQQEGLAGITACVDEYRNSCSHAVVAGAMTQEGQAVIPKLVAVCDRSKEGLPGISRCYHGVGHGVMVNFGYDFPKTMNLCIALGTRERNYVESAECMGGAFMEFVSKDIHDEKTHTPALKQYFDVVDPLYPCREAFIPRYLREHCFHYVPQLLVTRAGLEGKDKPTAYCSSGVNDEEKKFCYRAFGTQFTLTGITEDIMEVRETDHVRLASIVRQCTLTQSVQGNQACIEGALETILWGGGKEAPNVDVAVALCKAVDDQTRDGCFRYLIESYFRRPGKYVSKRFCQTLPVEYQLPCGKN
;
A
#
# COMPACT_ATOMS: atom_id res chain seq x y z
N MET A 1 -38.68 7.29 39.94
CA MET A 1 -37.30 7.26 40.51
C MET A 1 -36.58 5.92 40.41
N ARG A 2 -37.24 4.74 40.44
CA ARG A 2 -36.56 3.42 40.31
C ARG A 2 -35.93 3.14 38.93
N GLY A 3 -36.56 3.59 37.83
CA GLY A 3 -36.04 3.36 36.47
C GLY A 3 -34.74 4.09 36.13
N ILE A 4 -34.51 5.27 36.72
CA ILE A 4 -33.31 6.09 36.46
C ILE A 4 -32.05 5.44 37.06
N LYS A 5 -32.16 4.81 38.24
CA LYS A 5 -31.04 4.10 38.88
C LYS A 5 -30.60 2.88 38.08
N ILE A 6 -31.54 2.13 37.50
CA ILE A 6 -31.23 0.94 36.69
C ILE A 6 -30.54 1.36 35.38
N PHE A 7 -31.03 2.41 34.73
CA PHE A 7 -30.42 2.93 33.50
C PHE A 7 -28.98 3.42 33.73
N PHE A 8 -28.73 4.13 34.84
CA PHE A 8 -27.40 4.62 35.18
C PHE A 8 -26.41 3.49 35.47
N VAL A 9 -26.85 2.42 36.17
CA VAL A 9 -26.02 1.24 36.43
C VAL A 9 -25.67 0.51 35.13
N ILE A 10 -26.63 0.34 34.22
CA ILE A 10 -26.37 -0.30 32.91
C ILE A 10 -25.39 0.55 32.09
N LEU A 11 -25.56 1.87 32.05
CA LEU A 11 -24.67 2.78 31.32
C LEU A 11 -23.24 2.75 31.87
N VAL A 12 -23.08 2.74 33.20
CA VAL A 12 -21.77 2.64 33.87
C VAL A 12 -21.12 1.28 33.62
N LEU A 13 -21.88 0.19 33.67
CA LEU A 13 -21.37 -1.14 33.32
C LEU A 13 -20.94 -1.22 31.85
N PHE A 14 -21.68 -0.59 30.94
CA PHE A 14 -21.33 -0.51 29.52
C PHE A 14 -20.05 0.31 29.29
N LEU A 15 -19.89 1.43 30.01
CA LEU A 15 -18.69 2.26 29.96
C LEU A 15 -17.48 1.56 30.56
N ILE A 16 -17.64 0.87 31.70
CA ILE A 16 -16.57 0.07 32.30
C ILE A 16 -16.20 -1.08 31.38
N TRP A 17 -17.18 -1.75 30.78
CA TRP A 17 -16.94 -2.80 29.80
C TRP A 17 -16.19 -2.27 28.57
N ASP A 18 -16.62 -1.14 27.98
CA ASP A 18 -15.93 -0.51 26.85
C ASP A 18 -14.51 -0.04 27.22
N ILE A 19 -14.29 0.50 28.43
CA ILE A 19 -12.96 0.92 28.92
C ILE A 19 -12.05 -0.31 29.11
N VAL A 20 -12.54 -1.37 29.77
CA VAL A 20 -11.78 -2.59 30.03
C VAL A 20 -11.48 -3.32 28.72
N PHE A 21 -12.43 -3.41 27.78
CA PHE A 21 -12.20 -4.04 26.48
C PHE A 21 -11.24 -3.22 25.60
N ARG A 22 -11.34 -1.88 25.62
CA ARG A 22 -10.39 -1.00 24.92
C ARG A 22 -8.98 -1.07 25.50
N GLN A 23 -8.84 -1.23 26.83
CA GLN A 23 -7.53 -1.40 27.46
C GLN A 23 -6.95 -2.81 27.28
N GLN A 24 -7.77 -3.86 27.33
CA GLN A 24 -7.33 -5.23 27.04
C GLN A 24 -6.84 -5.40 25.60
N GLY A 25 -7.40 -4.66 24.64
CA GLY A 25 -6.87 -4.62 23.27
C GLY A 25 -5.43 -4.10 23.16
N ARG A 26 -4.90 -3.38 24.15
CA ARG A 26 -3.51 -2.87 24.12
C ARG A 26 -2.51 -3.73 24.89
N HIS A 27 -2.98 -4.65 25.73
CA HIS A 27 -2.09 -5.50 26.51
C HIS A 27 -1.98 -6.87 25.83
N VAL A 28 -0.95 -6.99 25.00
CA VAL A 28 -0.59 -8.22 24.28
C VAL A 28 0.31 -9.08 25.15
N ASP A 29 0.06 -10.39 25.16
CA ASP A 29 0.84 -11.37 25.91
C ASP A 29 2.23 -11.53 25.27
N ALA A 30 3.28 -11.39 26.09
CA ALA A 30 4.66 -11.55 25.64
C ALA A 30 4.92 -12.95 25.05
N SER A 31 4.21 -13.98 25.51
CA SER A 31 4.33 -15.33 24.95
C SER A 31 3.84 -15.41 23.50
N ASP A 32 2.75 -14.73 23.16
CA ASP A 32 2.22 -14.70 21.78
C ASP A 32 3.16 -13.93 20.84
N ILE A 33 3.72 -12.83 21.32
CA ILE A 33 4.75 -12.08 20.60
C ILE A 33 5.94 -13.00 20.34
N ASN A 34 6.50 -13.62 21.39
CA ASN A 34 7.67 -14.48 21.27
C ASN A 34 7.44 -15.64 20.30
N MET A 35 6.28 -16.32 20.38
CA MET A 35 5.94 -17.41 19.44
C MET A 35 5.98 -16.97 17.99
N LEU A 36 5.49 -15.77 17.70
CA LEU A 36 5.47 -15.21 16.36
C LEU A 36 6.87 -14.77 15.89
N GLN A 37 7.69 -14.23 16.79
CA GLN A 37 9.05 -13.77 16.46
C GLN A 37 10.03 -14.92 16.19
N ILE A 38 9.86 -16.07 16.86
CA ILE A 38 10.71 -17.25 16.65
C ILE A 38 10.28 -18.09 15.44
N ALA A 39 9.23 -17.68 14.73
CA ALA A 39 8.80 -18.37 13.52
C ALA A 39 9.92 -18.31 12.46
N GLY A 40 10.49 -19.47 12.14
CA GLY A 40 11.63 -19.57 11.21
C GLY A 40 11.27 -19.43 9.73
N SER A 41 9.98 -19.31 9.38
CA SER A 41 9.52 -19.20 7.99
C SER A 41 8.20 -18.42 7.88
N GLN A 42 7.89 -17.92 6.68
CA GLN A 42 6.63 -17.24 6.39
C GLN A 42 5.41 -18.10 6.71
N GLU A 43 5.47 -19.39 6.40
CA GLU A 43 4.39 -20.34 6.65
C GLU A 43 4.17 -20.53 8.15
N ALA A 44 5.24 -20.72 8.92
CA ALA A 44 5.17 -20.85 10.37
C ALA A 44 4.62 -19.58 11.02
N ALA A 45 5.05 -18.40 10.56
CA ALA A 45 4.56 -17.12 11.05
C ALA A 45 3.06 -16.94 10.75
N THR A 46 2.63 -17.31 9.54
CA THR A 46 1.22 -17.22 9.11
C THR A 46 0.33 -18.17 9.92
N SER A 47 0.78 -19.41 10.11
CA SER A 47 0.10 -20.41 10.93
C SER A 47 -0.02 -19.96 12.40
N THR A 48 1.06 -19.40 12.95
CA THR A 48 1.07 -18.87 14.33
C THR A 48 0.12 -17.69 14.48
N ALA A 49 0.21 -16.70 13.59
CA ALA A 49 -0.63 -15.50 13.62
C ALA A 49 -2.13 -15.86 13.50
N THR A 50 -2.49 -16.75 12.58
CA THR A 50 -3.88 -17.20 12.42
C THR A 50 -4.36 -18.06 13.59
N THR A 51 -3.48 -18.85 14.21
CA THR A 51 -3.81 -19.60 15.43
C THR A 51 -4.12 -18.66 16.59
N ILE A 52 -3.31 -17.63 16.80
CA ILE A 52 -3.57 -16.58 17.80
C ILE A 52 -4.91 -15.89 17.49
N ALA A 53 -5.14 -15.52 16.22
CA ALA A 53 -6.38 -14.86 15.80
C ALA A 53 -7.63 -15.72 16.06
N ARG A 54 -7.57 -17.02 15.77
CA ARG A 54 -8.68 -17.95 16.00
C ARG A 54 -8.95 -18.18 17.50
N LYS A 55 -7.90 -18.25 18.32
CA LYS A 55 -8.02 -18.54 19.76
C LYS A 55 -8.37 -17.32 20.61
N LYS A 56 -7.77 -16.17 20.30
CA LYS A 56 -7.82 -14.95 21.13
C LYS A 56 -8.52 -13.77 20.44
N GLY A 57 -8.93 -13.92 19.18
CA GLY A 57 -9.61 -12.90 18.39
C GLY A 57 -8.68 -12.19 17.40
N GLY A 58 -9.22 -11.83 16.23
CA GLY A 58 -8.50 -11.19 15.14
C GLY A 58 -7.97 -9.80 15.51
N ARG A 59 -8.72 -9.02 16.30
CA ARG A 59 -8.24 -7.73 16.83
C ARG A 59 -6.99 -7.90 17.66
N TYR A 60 -7.05 -8.83 18.62
CA TYR A 60 -5.95 -9.14 19.51
C TYR A 60 -4.73 -9.61 18.72
N ALA A 61 -4.90 -10.56 17.79
CA ALA A 61 -3.81 -11.03 16.95
C ALA A 61 -3.20 -9.93 16.08
N PHE A 62 -3.99 -8.98 15.60
CA PHE A 62 -3.47 -7.85 14.85
C PHE A 62 -2.61 -6.96 15.75
N TYR A 63 -3.00 -6.71 17.00
CA TYR A 63 -2.14 -6.01 17.95
C TYR A 63 -0.86 -6.79 18.28
N VAL A 64 -0.91 -8.13 18.35
CA VAL A 64 0.29 -8.96 18.52
C VAL A 64 1.23 -8.81 17.32
N LEU A 65 0.71 -8.82 16.09
CA LEU A 65 1.51 -8.57 14.88
C LEU A 65 2.26 -7.24 14.99
N ARG A 66 1.57 -6.16 15.38
CA ARG A 66 2.14 -4.80 15.54
C ARG A 66 3.24 -4.73 16.59
N ALA A 67 3.12 -5.51 17.66
CA ALA A 67 4.09 -5.54 18.74
C ALA A 67 5.32 -6.42 18.43
N ALA A 68 5.21 -7.36 17.48
CA ALA A 68 6.27 -8.30 17.15
C ALA A 68 7.35 -7.68 16.26
N LYS A 69 8.62 -7.98 16.59
CA LYS A 69 9.76 -7.73 15.69
C LYS A 69 10.09 -9.00 14.93
N PHE A 70 10.00 -8.98 13.62
CA PHE A 70 10.18 -10.15 12.79
C PHE A 70 11.63 -10.30 12.34
N SER A 71 12.04 -11.54 12.07
CA SER A 71 13.28 -11.84 11.38
C SER A 71 13.22 -11.37 9.92
N SER A 72 14.39 -11.09 9.33
CA SER A 72 14.51 -10.73 7.92
C SER A 72 13.89 -11.81 7.02
N GLY A 73 13.07 -11.40 6.05
CA GLY A 73 12.40 -12.29 5.09
C GLY A 73 10.97 -12.68 5.45
N ILE A 74 10.47 -12.31 6.63
CA ILE A 74 9.04 -12.45 6.95
C ILE A 74 8.25 -11.29 6.34
N ASN A 75 7.30 -11.64 5.49
CA ASN A 75 6.37 -10.72 4.86
C ASN A 75 5.20 -10.40 5.80
N LYS A 76 5.29 -9.24 6.45
CA LYS A 76 4.27 -8.76 7.39
C LYS A 76 2.98 -8.33 6.70
N HIS A 77 3.04 -7.89 5.44
CA HIS A 77 1.86 -7.58 4.63
C HIS A 77 0.96 -8.84 4.52
N LYS A 78 1.55 -9.98 4.17
CA LYS A 78 0.85 -11.28 4.12
C LYS A 78 0.29 -11.71 5.47
N LEU A 79 1.01 -11.46 6.56
CA LEU A 79 0.50 -11.76 7.91
C LEU A 79 -0.74 -10.92 8.26
N GLY A 80 -0.72 -9.63 7.92
CA GLY A 80 -1.89 -8.77 8.15
C GLY A 80 -3.10 -9.18 7.30
N HIS A 81 -2.90 -9.69 6.07
CA HIS A 81 -3.98 -10.31 5.30
C HIS A 81 -4.56 -11.54 6.01
N ALA A 82 -3.69 -12.44 6.48
CA ALA A 82 -4.12 -13.68 7.13
C ALA A 82 -4.90 -13.42 8.42
N VAL A 83 -4.44 -12.47 9.26
CA VAL A 83 -5.15 -12.07 10.47
C VAL A 83 -6.44 -11.29 10.14
N GLY A 84 -6.41 -10.40 9.14
CA GLY A 84 -7.59 -9.66 8.69
C GLY A 84 -8.71 -10.56 8.16
N ALA A 85 -8.37 -11.66 7.48
CA ALA A 85 -9.35 -12.65 7.03
C ALA A 85 -10.06 -13.34 8.21
N VAL A 86 -9.31 -13.72 9.26
CA VAL A 86 -9.90 -14.28 10.49
C VAL A 86 -10.74 -13.23 11.22
N LEU A 87 -10.28 -11.98 11.27
CA LEU A 87 -11.04 -10.87 11.86
C LEU A 87 -12.39 -10.66 11.16
N PHE A 88 -12.42 -10.71 9.84
CA PHE A 88 -13.68 -10.64 9.09
C PHE A 88 -14.61 -11.81 9.40
N GLN A 89 -14.09 -13.04 9.48
CA GLN A 89 -14.90 -14.20 9.85
C GLN A 89 -15.54 -14.04 11.24
N GLN A 90 -14.89 -13.33 12.16
CA GLN A 90 -15.36 -13.12 13.52
C GLN A 90 -16.29 -11.92 13.68
N GLU A 91 -16.03 -10.82 12.97
CA GLU A 91 -16.68 -9.52 13.21
C GLU A 91 -17.35 -8.91 11.98
N GLY A 92 -17.25 -9.56 10.82
CA GLY A 92 -17.69 -9.00 9.55
C GLY A 92 -17.04 -7.65 9.25
N LEU A 93 -17.80 -6.75 8.63
CA LEU A 93 -17.33 -5.40 8.28
C LEU A 93 -16.97 -4.53 9.51
N ALA A 94 -17.53 -4.81 10.70
CA ALA A 94 -17.21 -4.05 11.89
C ALA A 94 -15.74 -4.22 12.31
N GLY A 95 -15.12 -5.35 11.94
CA GLY A 95 -13.72 -5.66 12.20
C GLY A 95 -12.74 -4.64 11.59
N ILE A 96 -13.11 -3.96 10.50
CA ILE A 96 -12.23 -2.99 9.82
C ILE A 96 -11.73 -1.88 10.77
N THR A 97 -12.50 -1.57 11.82
CA THR A 97 -12.15 -0.56 12.83
C THR A 97 -10.95 -0.91 13.70
N ALA A 98 -10.49 -2.17 13.67
CA ALA A 98 -9.25 -2.59 14.34
C ALA A 98 -8.01 -2.45 13.45
N CYS A 99 -8.20 -2.35 12.13
CA CYS A 99 -7.10 -2.24 11.18
C CYS A 99 -6.53 -0.82 11.21
N VAL A 100 -5.19 -0.72 11.13
CA VAL A 100 -4.46 0.54 10.94
C VAL A 100 -3.70 0.50 9.61
N ASP A 101 -2.96 1.56 9.29
CA ASP A 101 -2.20 1.69 8.05
C ASP A 101 -0.89 0.88 8.00
N GLU A 102 -0.52 0.26 9.12
CA GLU A 102 0.63 -0.64 9.20
C GLU A 102 0.50 -1.82 8.23
N TYR A 103 1.65 -2.25 7.71
CA TYR A 103 1.76 -3.33 6.74
C TYR A 103 0.95 -3.07 5.46
N ARG A 104 0.92 -1.81 4.99
CA ARG A 104 0.20 -1.38 3.78
C ARG A 104 -1.28 -1.78 3.82
N ASN A 105 -1.91 -1.63 4.98
CA ASN A 105 -3.35 -1.80 5.17
C ASN A 105 -3.89 -3.20 4.88
N SER A 106 -3.02 -4.22 4.91
CA SER A 106 -3.38 -5.60 4.57
C SER A 106 -4.54 -6.15 5.42
N CYS A 107 -4.64 -5.75 6.69
CA CYS A 107 -5.78 -6.07 7.55
C CYS A 107 -7.10 -5.59 6.95
N SER A 108 -7.19 -4.30 6.58
CA SER A 108 -8.40 -3.74 6.01
C SER A 108 -8.70 -4.30 4.61
N HIS A 109 -7.66 -4.59 3.82
CA HIS A 109 -7.84 -5.25 2.51
C HIS A 109 -8.54 -6.60 2.68
N ALA A 110 -8.05 -7.43 3.60
CA ALA A 110 -8.65 -8.74 3.85
C ALA A 110 -10.09 -8.66 4.38
N VAL A 111 -10.40 -7.67 5.22
CA VAL A 111 -11.78 -7.47 5.72
C VAL A 111 -12.74 -7.10 4.59
N VAL A 112 -12.33 -6.15 3.73
CA VAL A 112 -13.16 -5.71 2.61
C VAL A 112 -13.29 -6.81 1.55
N ALA A 113 -12.18 -7.48 1.21
CA ALA A 113 -12.18 -8.61 0.27
C ALA A 113 -13.05 -9.76 0.77
N GLY A 114 -12.98 -10.11 2.06
CA GLY A 114 -13.83 -11.13 2.66
C GLY A 114 -15.33 -10.82 2.52
N ALA A 115 -15.72 -9.56 2.75
CA ALA A 115 -17.10 -9.11 2.58
C ALA A 115 -17.58 -9.23 1.14
N MET A 116 -16.74 -8.81 0.18
CA MET A 116 -17.03 -8.94 -1.26
C MET A 116 -17.15 -10.40 -1.70
N THR A 117 -16.29 -11.29 -1.19
CA THR A 117 -16.34 -12.73 -1.50
C THR A 117 -17.61 -13.38 -0.93
N GLN A 118 -18.06 -12.97 0.26
CA GLN A 118 -19.23 -13.56 0.92
C GLN A 118 -20.56 -13.03 0.37
N GLU A 119 -20.69 -11.73 0.16
CA GLU A 119 -21.96 -11.07 -0.19
C GLU A 119 -22.03 -10.61 -1.66
N GLY A 120 -20.94 -10.77 -2.43
CA GLY A 120 -20.89 -10.35 -3.81
C GLY A 120 -21.02 -8.82 -3.97
N GLN A 121 -21.55 -8.37 -5.10
CA GLN A 121 -21.71 -6.94 -5.39
C GLN A 121 -22.70 -6.24 -4.45
N ALA A 122 -23.63 -6.99 -3.84
CA ALA A 122 -24.67 -6.44 -2.98
C ALA A 122 -24.12 -5.73 -1.73
N VAL A 123 -22.88 -6.02 -1.35
CA VAL A 123 -22.22 -5.41 -0.18
C VAL A 123 -21.59 -4.05 -0.49
N ILE A 124 -21.43 -3.66 -1.76
CA ILE A 124 -20.77 -2.41 -2.17
C ILE A 124 -21.37 -1.18 -1.46
N PRO A 125 -22.70 -0.99 -1.39
CA PRO A 125 -23.26 0.16 -0.67
C PRO A 125 -22.91 0.17 0.82
N LYS A 126 -22.85 -1.01 1.45
CA LYS A 126 -22.44 -1.15 2.86
C LYS A 126 -20.96 -0.82 3.03
N LEU A 127 -20.11 -1.28 2.10
CA LEU A 127 -18.67 -0.98 2.09
C LEU A 127 -18.41 0.50 1.92
N VAL A 128 -19.03 1.15 0.94
CA VAL A 128 -18.96 2.61 0.72
C VAL A 128 -19.32 3.35 2.02
N ALA A 129 -20.44 3.00 2.64
CA ALA A 129 -20.87 3.63 3.88
C ALA A 129 -19.89 3.39 5.06
N VAL A 130 -19.21 2.24 5.10
CA VAL A 130 -18.16 1.96 6.09
C VAL A 130 -16.90 2.77 5.80
N CYS A 131 -16.48 2.83 4.54
CA CYS A 131 -15.32 3.60 4.10
C CYS A 131 -15.48 5.09 4.38
N ASP A 132 -16.65 5.66 4.05
CA ASP A 132 -16.96 7.08 4.24
C ASP A 132 -17.02 7.50 5.72
N ARG A 133 -17.27 6.55 6.62
CA ARG A 133 -17.27 6.77 8.08
C ARG A 133 -15.89 6.59 8.72
N SER A 134 -14.83 6.43 7.92
CA SER A 134 -13.50 6.26 8.46
C SER A 134 -13.09 7.47 9.30
N LYS A 135 -12.78 7.21 10.58
CA LYS A 135 -12.39 8.24 11.55
C LYS A 135 -11.02 8.87 11.25
N GLU A 136 -10.28 8.28 10.31
CA GLU A 136 -8.97 8.76 9.88
C GLU A 136 -9.03 9.76 8.73
N GLY A 137 -10.24 10.12 8.26
CA GLY A 137 -10.44 11.04 7.15
C GLY A 137 -10.01 10.44 5.81
N LEU A 138 -9.54 11.29 4.88
CA LEU A 138 -9.12 10.88 3.53
C LEU A 138 -8.17 9.68 3.50
N PRO A 139 -7.14 9.56 4.36
CA PRO A 139 -6.29 8.39 4.42
C PRO A 139 -7.05 7.09 4.69
N GLY A 140 -7.99 7.11 5.63
CA GLY A 140 -8.80 5.93 5.94
C GLY A 140 -9.81 5.59 4.86
N ILE A 141 -10.35 6.59 4.17
CA ILE A 141 -11.20 6.43 3.00
C ILE A 141 -10.41 5.76 1.87
N SER A 142 -9.25 6.31 1.51
CA SER A 142 -8.38 5.80 0.43
C SER A 142 -8.07 4.32 0.62
N ARG A 143 -7.61 3.92 1.82
CA ARG A 143 -7.30 2.52 2.14
C ARG A 143 -8.51 1.58 2.06
N CYS A 144 -9.67 2.06 2.50
CA CYS A 144 -10.88 1.25 2.46
C CYS A 144 -11.30 0.99 1.00
N TYR A 145 -11.30 2.02 0.15
CA TYR A 145 -11.56 1.86 -1.28
C TYR A 145 -10.49 1.03 -2.00
N HIS A 146 -9.23 1.10 -1.56
CA HIS A 146 -8.18 0.18 -2.04
C HIS A 146 -8.56 -1.28 -1.78
N GLY A 147 -8.99 -1.60 -0.55
CA GLY A 147 -9.54 -2.91 -0.19
C GLY A 147 -10.75 -3.32 -1.06
N VAL A 148 -11.62 -2.36 -1.43
CA VAL A 148 -12.76 -2.62 -2.33
C VAL A 148 -12.26 -3.12 -3.68
N GLY A 149 -11.21 -2.49 -4.22
CA GLY A 149 -10.55 -2.91 -5.45
C GLY A 149 -10.19 -4.40 -5.50
N HIS A 150 -9.53 -4.89 -4.45
CA HIS A 150 -9.19 -6.31 -4.31
C HIS A 150 -10.43 -7.19 -4.40
N GLY A 151 -11.44 -6.90 -3.58
CA GLY A 151 -12.66 -7.70 -3.53
C GLY A 151 -13.48 -7.67 -4.84
N VAL A 152 -13.52 -6.52 -5.53
CA VAL A 152 -14.20 -6.39 -6.83
C VAL A 152 -13.51 -7.25 -7.89
N MET A 153 -12.19 -7.18 -7.98
CA MET A 153 -11.43 -7.94 -8.99
C MET A 153 -11.68 -9.46 -8.85
N VAL A 154 -11.62 -9.98 -7.61
CA VAL A 154 -11.90 -11.40 -7.33
C VAL A 154 -13.35 -11.77 -7.64
N ASN A 155 -14.31 -10.96 -7.18
CA ASN A 155 -15.74 -11.21 -7.38
C ASN A 155 -16.14 -11.21 -8.87
N PHE A 156 -15.48 -10.38 -9.68
CA PHE A 156 -15.72 -10.36 -11.13
C PHE A 156 -14.96 -11.46 -11.88
N GLY A 157 -14.32 -12.40 -11.17
CA GLY A 157 -13.54 -13.47 -11.79
C GLY A 157 -12.38 -12.92 -12.61
N TYR A 158 -11.75 -11.84 -12.14
CA TYR A 158 -10.66 -11.14 -12.81
C TYR A 158 -11.02 -10.51 -14.17
N ASP A 159 -12.30 -10.16 -14.38
CA ASP A 159 -12.76 -9.37 -15.52
C ASP A 159 -12.32 -7.90 -15.36
N PHE A 160 -11.23 -7.56 -16.05
CA PHE A 160 -10.56 -6.28 -15.92
C PHE A 160 -11.46 -5.08 -16.31
N PRO A 161 -12.12 -5.07 -17.49
CA PRO A 161 -13.01 -3.97 -17.87
C PRO A 161 -14.20 -3.78 -16.91
N LYS A 162 -14.85 -4.86 -16.46
CA LYS A 162 -15.95 -4.73 -15.49
C LYS A 162 -15.45 -4.12 -14.18
N THR A 163 -14.27 -4.54 -13.72
CA THR A 163 -13.69 -4.06 -12.47
C THR A 163 -13.38 -2.56 -12.54
N MET A 164 -12.77 -2.12 -13.63
CA MET A 164 -12.46 -0.69 -13.85
C MET A 164 -13.73 0.15 -13.94
N ASN A 165 -14.76 -0.30 -14.68
CA ASN A 165 -16.03 0.41 -14.79
C ASN A 165 -16.69 0.62 -13.43
N LEU A 166 -16.67 -0.39 -12.55
CA LEU A 166 -17.20 -0.24 -11.20
C LEU A 166 -16.35 0.75 -10.38
N CYS A 167 -15.02 0.61 -10.37
CA CYS A 167 -14.15 1.51 -9.61
C CYS A 167 -14.30 2.97 -10.07
N ILE A 168 -14.44 3.22 -11.38
CA ILE A 168 -14.70 4.55 -11.93
C ILE A 168 -16.03 5.11 -11.40
N ALA A 169 -17.07 4.28 -11.33
CA ALA A 169 -18.38 4.70 -10.83
C ALA A 169 -18.39 5.05 -9.32
N LEU A 170 -17.41 4.59 -8.55
CA LEU A 170 -17.27 4.92 -7.12
C LEU A 170 -16.68 6.32 -6.87
N GLY A 171 -16.09 6.95 -7.89
CA GLY A 171 -15.36 8.21 -7.77
C GLY A 171 -16.26 9.40 -7.53
N THR A 172 -15.86 10.27 -6.59
CA THR A 172 -16.58 11.52 -6.31
C THR A 172 -15.74 12.73 -6.67
N ARG A 173 -16.38 13.80 -7.18
CA ARG A 173 -15.66 15.05 -7.51
C ARG A 173 -15.20 15.76 -6.23
N GLU A 174 -15.99 15.63 -5.17
CA GLU A 174 -15.78 16.19 -3.84
C GLU A 174 -14.42 15.75 -3.26
N ARG A 175 -13.98 14.54 -3.57
CA ARG A 175 -12.69 13.99 -3.13
C ARG A 175 -11.68 13.81 -4.26
N ASN A 176 -11.85 14.53 -5.38
CA ASN A 176 -10.97 14.46 -6.54
C ASN A 176 -10.73 13.03 -7.04
N TYR A 177 -11.79 12.20 -7.05
CA TYR A 177 -11.77 10.82 -7.54
C TYR A 177 -10.80 9.87 -6.81
N VAL A 178 -10.42 10.19 -5.57
CA VAL A 178 -9.56 9.31 -4.74
C VAL A 178 -10.17 7.91 -4.60
N GLU A 179 -11.49 7.79 -4.47
CA GLU A 179 -12.17 6.50 -4.38
C GLU A 179 -11.94 5.62 -5.60
N SER A 180 -12.03 6.21 -6.80
CA SER A 180 -11.75 5.51 -8.06
C SER A 180 -10.30 5.11 -8.18
N ALA A 181 -9.39 6.06 -7.91
CA ALA A 181 -7.95 5.81 -8.01
C ALA A 181 -7.52 4.66 -7.09
N GLU A 182 -8.03 4.64 -5.85
CA GLU A 182 -7.68 3.62 -4.87
C GLU A 182 -8.32 2.27 -5.17
N CYS A 183 -9.61 2.25 -5.54
CA CYS A 183 -10.27 1.02 -5.99
C CYS A 183 -9.54 0.41 -7.20
N MET A 184 -9.16 1.22 -8.18
CA MET A 184 -8.36 0.75 -9.30
C MET A 184 -7.02 0.21 -8.83
N GLY A 185 -6.33 0.90 -7.93
CA GLY A 185 -5.04 0.48 -7.42
C GLY A 185 -5.06 -0.87 -6.72
N GLY A 186 -6.05 -1.11 -5.85
CA GLY A 186 -6.24 -2.41 -5.21
C GLY A 186 -6.61 -3.51 -6.20
N ALA A 187 -7.45 -3.19 -7.18
CA ALA A 187 -7.82 -4.11 -8.25
C ALA A 187 -6.61 -4.50 -9.13
N PHE A 188 -5.76 -3.54 -9.49
CA PHE A 188 -4.51 -3.81 -10.21
C PHE A 188 -3.56 -4.66 -9.37
N MET A 189 -3.36 -4.31 -8.10
CA MET A 189 -2.50 -5.07 -7.19
C MET A 189 -2.97 -6.51 -7.05
N GLU A 190 -4.28 -6.73 -6.88
CA GLU A 190 -4.89 -8.05 -6.88
C GLU A 190 -4.64 -8.80 -8.19
N PHE A 191 -4.80 -8.12 -9.33
CA PHE A 191 -4.64 -8.72 -10.64
C PHE A 191 -3.20 -9.18 -10.91
N VAL A 192 -2.21 -8.37 -10.52
CA VAL A 192 -0.78 -8.64 -10.82
C VAL A 192 -0.05 -9.38 -9.70
N SER A 193 -0.65 -9.50 -8.52
CA SER A 193 -0.05 -10.28 -7.43
C SER A 193 0.03 -11.76 -7.81
N LYS A 194 1.03 -12.44 -7.24
CA LYS A 194 1.22 -13.89 -7.36
C LYS A 194 0.74 -14.61 -6.10
N ASP A 195 -0.08 -13.95 -5.29
CA ASP A 195 -0.49 -14.43 -3.99
C ASP A 195 -1.66 -15.43 -4.09
N ILE A 196 -2.42 -15.59 -3.01
CA ILE A 196 -3.44 -16.61 -2.79
C ILE A 196 -4.64 -16.37 -3.74
N HIS A 197 -4.47 -16.77 -5.00
CA HIS A 197 -5.52 -16.71 -6.02
C HIS A 197 -6.01 -18.12 -6.37
N ASP A 198 -7.25 -18.22 -6.81
CA ASP A 198 -7.72 -19.43 -7.48
C ASP A 198 -7.05 -19.51 -8.86
N GLU A 199 -6.05 -20.39 -8.99
CA GLU A 199 -5.28 -20.59 -10.22
C GLU A 199 -6.17 -20.83 -11.45
N LYS A 200 -7.36 -21.42 -11.27
CA LYS A 200 -8.29 -21.73 -12.35
C LYS A 200 -8.94 -20.49 -12.96
N THR A 201 -9.07 -19.41 -12.21
CA THR A 201 -9.69 -18.16 -12.68
C THR A 201 -8.65 -17.09 -12.96
N HIS A 202 -7.62 -16.97 -12.13
CA HIS A 202 -6.58 -15.95 -12.25
C HIS A 202 -5.65 -16.20 -13.43
N THR A 203 -5.14 -17.43 -13.60
CA THR A 203 -4.16 -17.73 -14.67
C THR A 203 -4.72 -17.48 -16.08
N PRO A 204 -5.96 -17.89 -16.41
CA PRO A 204 -6.55 -17.56 -17.71
C PRO A 204 -6.77 -16.05 -17.89
N ALA A 205 -7.24 -15.35 -16.86
CA ALA A 205 -7.48 -13.90 -16.93
C ALA A 205 -6.16 -13.12 -17.10
N LEU A 206 -5.10 -13.51 -16.40
CA LEU A 206 -3.76 -13.00 -16.64
C LEU A 206 -3.39 -13.18 -18.11
N LYS A 207 -3.46 -14.40 -18.66
CA LYS A 207 -3.13 -14.62 -20.09
C LYS A 207 -3.96 -13.77 -21.06
N GLN A 208 -5.21 -13.46 -20.72
CA GLN A 208 -6.10 -12.65 -21.55
C GLN A 208 -5.68 -11.17 -21.59
N TYR A 209 -5.36 -10.57 -20.44
CA TYR A 209 -5.06 -9.13 -20.35
C TYR A 209 -3.56 -8.81 -20.32
N PHE A 210 -2.72 -9.84 -20.17
CA PHE A 210 -1.29 -9.79 -20.42
C PHE A 210 -1.06 -9.91 -21.92
N ASP A 211 -1.45 -8.87 -22.65
CA ASP A 211 -1.28 -8.81 -24.10
C ASP A 211 0.20 -9.09 -24.44
N VAL A 212 0.44 -10.10 -25.27
CA VAL A 212 1.79 -10.53 -25.69
C VAL A 212 2.44 -9.47 -26.58
N VAL A 213 1.65 -8.61 -27.22
CA VAL A 213 2.12 -7.54 -28.11
C VAL A 213 2.30 -6.23 -27.35
N ASP A 214 1.40 -5.90 -26.41
CA ASP A 214 1.44 -4.64 -25.66
C ASP A 214 1.37 -4.82 -24.14
N PRO A 215 2.52 -4.84 -23.43
CA PRO A 215 2.53 -5.04 -21.99
C PRO A 215 2.03 -3.82 -21.18
N LEU A 216 1.71 -2.70 -21.85
CA LEU A 216 1.06 -1.53 -21.25
C LEU A 216 -0.45 -1.46 -21.58
N TYR A 217 -0.98 -2.47 -22.27
CA TYR A 217 -2.33 -2.51 -22.83
C TYR A 217 -3.41 -2.06 -21.84
N PRO A 218 -3.51 -2.60 -20.61
CA PRO A 218 -4.60 -2.24 -19.71
C PRO A 218 -4.69 -0.74 -19.40
N CYS A 219 -3.58 0.00 -19.46
CA CYS A 219 -3.56 1.44 -19.18
C CYS A 219 -3.88 2.34 -20.37
N ARG A 220 -3.85 1.79 -21.59
CA ARG A 220 -4.08 2.55 -22.82
C ARG A 220 -5.48 2.33 -23.40
N GLU A 221 -6.19 1.34 -22.87
CA GLU A 221 -7.55 1.04 -23.29
C GLU A 221 -8.55 2.13 -22.93
N ALA A 222 -9.63 2.20 -23.73
CA ALA A 222 -10.67 3.21 -23.60
C ALA A 222 -11.42 3.15 -22.26
N PHE A 223 -11.42 2.00 -21.58
CA PHE A 223 -12.03 1.84 -20.26
C PHE A 223 -11.21 2.46 -19.13
N ILE A 224 -9.98 2.92 -19.37
CA ILE A 224 -9.21 3.75 -18.42
C ILE A 224 -9.26 5.22 -18.85
N PRO A 225 -10.03 6.06 -18.15
CA PRO A 225 -10.07 7.49 -18.42
C PRO A 225 -8.69 8.12 -18.31
N ARG A 226 -8.42 9.14 -19.15
CA ARG A 226 -7.11 9.82 -19.17
C ARG A 226 -6.65 10.30 -17.79
N TYR A 227 -7.57 10.82 -16.98
CA TYR A 227 -7.26 11.33 -15.64
C TYR A 227 -6.89 10.25 -14.61
N LEU A 228 -7.09 8.96 -14.92
CA LEU A 228 -6.71 7.82 -14.07
C LEU A 228 -5.53 7.01 -14.64
N ARG A 229 -4.98 7.41 -15.80
CA ARG A 229 -3.87 6.66 -16.42
C ARG A 229 -2.62 6.64 -15.57
N GLU A 230 -2.25 7.74 -14.94
CA GLU A 230 -1.11 7.78 -14.00
C GLU A 230 -1.23 6.70 -12.92
N HIS A 231 -2.42 6.57 -12.32
CA HIS A 231 -2.70 5.55 -11.31
C HIS A 231 -2.61 4.13 -11.88
N CYS A 232 -3.06 3.92 -13.12
CA CYS A 232 -2.88 2.64 -13.80
C CYS A 232 -1.39 2.30 -13.95
N PHE A 233 -0.59 3.22 -14.51
CA PHE A 233 0.84 3.03 -14.73
C PHE A 233 1.61 2.72 -13.44
N HIS A 234 1.14 3.22 -12.29
CA HIS A 234 1.74 2.94 -10.98
C HIS A 234 1.90 1.44 -10.67
N TYR A 235 0.97 0.60 -11.13
CA TYR A 235 0.93 -0.83 -10.78
C TYR A 235 1.47 -1.78 -11.87
N VAL A 236 1.67 -1.28 -13.10
CA VAL A 236 2.17 -2.09 -14.23
C VAL A 236 3.61 -2.61 -14.05
N PRO A 237 4.56 -1.95 -13.34
CA PRO A 237 5.92 -2.45 -13.22
C PRO A 237 6.06 -3.89 -12.71
N GLN A 238 5.20 -4.34 -11.78
CA GLN A 238 5.18 -5.73 -11.30
C GLN A 238 4.97 -6.72 -12.46
N LEU A 239 4.07 -6.36 -13.37
CA LEU A 239 3.77 -7.08 -14.61
C LEU A 239 5.00 -7.11 -15.52
N LEU A 240 5.61 -5.95 -15.75
CA LEU A 240 6.74 -5.77 -16.67
C LEU A 240 8.01 -6.47 -16.20
N VAL A 241 8.29 -6.46 -14.90
CA VAL A 241 9.40 -7.21 -14.30
C VAL A 241 9.18 -8.71 -14.47
N THR A 242 7.96 -9.20 -14.19
CA THR A 242 7.61 -10.61 -14.39
C THR A 242 7.78 -11.02 -15.85
N ARG A 243 7.29 -10.18 -16.76
CA ARG A 243 7.43 -10.39 -18.21
C ARG A 243 8.89 -10.47 -18.64
N ALA A 244 9.70 -9.49 -18.22
CA ALA A 244 11.10 -9.43 -18.58
C ALA A 244 11.83 -10.69 -18.13
N GLY A 245 11.56 -11.18 -16.91
CA GLY A 245 12.09 -12.44 -16.42
C GLY A 245 11.69 -13.66 -17.26
N LEU A 246 10.42 -13.75 -17.69
CA LEU A 246 9.95 -14.83 -18.58
C LEU A 246 10.57 -14.77 -19.97
N GLU A 247 10.85 -13.57 -20.49
CA GLU A 247 11.48 -13.36 -21.79
C GLU A 247 13.02 -13.40 -21.74
N GLY A 248 13.63 -13.60 -20.57
CA GLY A 248 15.08 -13.53 -20.39
C GLY A 248 15.66 -12.14 -20.68
N LYS A 249 14.86 -11.09 -20.49
CA LYS A 249 15.25 -9.69 -20.67
C LYS A 249 15.72 -9.09 -19.35
N ASP A 250 16.89 -8.45 -19.37
CA ASP A 250 17.48 -7.85 -18.18
C ASP A 250 16.98 -6.41 -17.90
N LYS A 251 16.14 -5.86 -18.78
CA LYS A 251 15.69 -4.45 -18.73
C LYS A 251 14.17 -4.32 -18.84
N PRO A 252 13.42 -4.49 -17.74
CA PRO A 252 11.97 -4.32 -17.75
C PRO A 252 11.54 -2.87 -18.04
N THR A 253 12.39 -1.87 -17.76
CA THR A 253 12.15 -0.45 -18.07
C THR A 253 12.04 -0.16 -19.58
N ALA A 254 12.55 -1.04 -20.45
CA ALA A 254 12.48 -0.86 -21.89
C ALA A 254 11.03 -0.92 -22.43
N TYR A 255 10.09 -1.49 -21.68
CA TYR A 255 8.67 -1.45 -22.07
C TYR A 255 8.07 -0.04 -21.96
N CYS A 256 8.67 0.87 -21.19
CA CYS A 256 8.21 2.26 -21.08
C CYS A 256 8.53 3.11 -22.32
N SER A 257 9.44 2.69 -23.21
CA SER A 257 9.86 3.52 -24.34
C SER A 257 9.00 3.35 -25.60
N SER A 258 8.14 2.33 -25.66
CA SER A 258 7.42 1.94 -26.88
C SER A 258 5.95 2.35 -26.84
N GLY A 259 5.49 3.09 -27.86
CA GLY A 259 4.07 3.35 -28.10
C GLY A 259 3.37 4.33 -27.13
N VAL A 260 4.09 5.00 -26.25
CA VAL A 260 3.55 5.93 -25.25
C VAL A 260 4.00 7.38 -25.50
N ASN A 261 3.16 8.33 -25.11
CA ASN A 261 3.52 9.75 -25.14
C ASN A 261 4.47 10.10 -23.96
N ASP A 262 5.05 11.30 -23.95
CA ASP A 262 6.06 11.67 -22.95
C ASP A 262 5.53 11.74 -21.51
N GLU A 263 4.25 12.04 -21.32
CA GLU A 263 3.57 12.02 -20.03
C GLU A 263 3.46 10.58 -19.49
N GLU A 264 3.00 9.65 -20.33
CA GLU A 264 2.88 8.22 -20.01
C GLU A 264 4.24 7.57 -19.77
N LYS A 265 5.29 7.94 -20.53
CA LYS A 265 6.67 7.52 -20.25
C LYS A 265 7.09 7.92 -18.84
N LYS A 266 6.81 9.16 -18.44
CA LYS A 266 7.14 9.66 -17.10
C LYS A 266 6.43 8.84 -16.02
N PHE A 267 5.14 8.56 -16.18
CA PHE A 267 4.39 7.72 -15.24
C PHE A 267 4.97 6.31 -15.13
N CYS A 268 5.28 5.69 -16.27
CA CYS A 268 5.86 4.35 -16.33
C CYS A 268 7.22 4.28 -15.61
N TYR A 269 8.15 5.20 -15.92
CA TYR A 269 9.46 5.23 -15.25
C TYR A 269 9.35 5.55 -13.76
N ARG A 270 8.46 6.46 -13.36
CA ARG A 270 8.19 6.75 -11.96
C ARG A 270 7.67 5.54 -11.20
N ALA A 271 6.75 4.79 -11.81
CA ALA A 271 6.23 3.56 -11.24
C ALA A 271 7.34 2.51 -11.01
N PHE A 272 8.31 2.40 -11.92
CA PHE A 272 9.49 1.54 -11.70
C PHE A 272 10.29 1.95 -10.46
N GLY A 273 10.44 3.25 -10.20
CA GLY A 273 11.04 3.77 -8.96
C GLY A 273 10.37 3.25 -7.70
N THR A 274 9.03 3.32 -7.67
CA THR A 274 8.20 2.73 -6.61
C THR A 274 8.49 1.24 -6.48
N GLN A 275 8.45 0.50 -7.58
CA GLN A 275 8.63 -0.95 -7.59
C GLN A 275 10.03 -1.39 -7.15
N PHE A 276 11.09 -0.70 -7.59
CA PHE A 276 12.46 -0.96 -7.17
C PHE A 276 12.68 -0.68 -5.69
N THR A 277 11.96 0.31 -5.15
CA THR A 277 11.96 0.59 -3.72
C THR A 277 11.26 -0.52 -2.95
N LEU A 278 10.10 -0.98 -3.42
CA LEU A 278 9.33 -2.06 -2.79
C LEU A 278 9.98 -3.44 -2.90
N THR A 279 10.73 -3.72 -3.98
CA THR A 279 11.42 -5.01 -4.15
C THR A 279 12.87 -4.99 -3.66
N GLY A 280 13.53 -3.83 -3.67
CA GLY A 280 14.92 -3.64 -3.26
C GLY A 280 15.12 -3.32 -1.78
N ILE A 281 14.08 -2.85 -1.07
CA ILE A 281 14.13 -2.62 0.37
C ILE A 281 13.57 -3.84 1.10
N THR A 282 12.24 -4.01 1.09
CA THR A 282 11.43 -5.20 1.40
C THR A 282 10.00 -4.89 0.94
N GLU A 283 9.13 -5.90 0.76
CA GLU A 283 7.70 -5.66 0.46
C GLU A 283 6.97 -4.86 1.57
N ASP A 284 7.63 -4.67 2.72
CA ASP A 284 7.17 -3.91 3.88
C ASP A 284 7.89 -2.54 3.98
N ILE A 285 7.20 -1.49 3.53
CA ILE A 285 7.65 -0.09 3.60
C ILE A 285 7.99 0.43 5.00
N MET A 286 7.60 -0.28 6.06
CA MET A 286 7.93 0.12 7.43
C MET A 286 9.40 -0.14 7.80
N GLU A 287 10.11 -0.98 7.03
CA GLU A 287 11.55 -1.25 7.20
C GLU A 287 12.44 -0.27 6.44
N VAL A 288 11.87 0.75 5.78
CA VAL A 288 12.64 1.74 5.02
C VAL A 288 13.70 2.45 5.89
N ARG A 289 13.49 2.56 7.21
CA ARG A 289 14.51 3.12 8.14
C ARG A 289 15.73 2.23 8.33
N GLU A 290 15.61 0.94 8.07
CA GLU A 290 16.70 -0.03 8.16
C GLU A 290 17.39 -0.21 6.80
N THR A 291 17.04 0.61 5.79
CA THR A 291 17.66 0.59 4.47
C THR A 291 19.11 1.04 4.56
N ASP A 292 20.04 0.13 4.24
CA ASP A 292 21.45 0.44 4.15
C ASP A 292 21.85 1.09 2.82
N HIS A 293 23.10 1.55 2.74
CA HIS A 293 23.66 2.13 1.51
C HIS A 293 23.68 1.16 0.33
N VAL A 294 23.74 -0.16 0.56
CA VAL A 294 23.78 -1.17 -0.49
C VAL A 294 22.43 -1.24 -1.21
N ARG A 295 21.33 -1.23 -0.47
CA ARG A 295 19.96 -1.19 -1.01
C ARG A 295 19.68 0.11 -1.77
N LEU A 296 20.06 1.26 -1.23
CA LEU A 296 19.92 2.55 -1.93
C LEU A 296 20.70 2.57 -3.25
N ALA A 297 21.95 2.08 -3.24
CA ALA A 297 22.75 1.95 -4.45
C ALA A 297 22.10 0.99 -5.47
N SER A 298 21.41 -0.05 -5.02
CA SER A 298 20.64 -0.95 -5.90
C SER A 298 19.50 -0.23 -6.60
N ILE A 299 18.71 0.58 -5.87
CA ILE A 299 17.63 1.40 -6.45
C ILE A 299 18.19 2.35 -7.51
N VAL A 300 19.27 3.08 -7.18
CA VAL A 300 19.92 4.00 -8.13
C VAL A 300 20.37 3.25 -9.38
N ARG A 301 21.08 2.11 -9.25
CA ARG A 301 21.51 1.30 -10.39
C ARG A 301 20.34 0.82 -11.24
N GLN A 302 19.25 0.35 -10.62
CA GLN A 302 18.06 -0.08 -11.34
C GLN A 302 17.39 1.07 -12.10
N CYS A 303 17.34 2.28 -11.52
CA CYS A 303 16.84 3.46 -12.24
C CYS A 303 17.70 3.84 -13.45
N THR A 304 19.00 3.51 -13.48
CA THR A 304 19.81 3.73 -14.70
C THR A 304 19.41 2.84 -15.88
N LEU A 305 18.64 1.77 -15.64
CA LEU A 305 18.13 0.89 -16.70
C LEU A 305 17.12 1.59 -17.62
N THR A 306 16.63 2.79 -17.26
CA THR A 306 15.79 3.57 -18.19
C THR A 306 16.59 4.14 -19.37
N GLN A 307 17.92 4.25 -19.24
CA GLN A 307 18.85 4.75 -20.26
C GLN A 307 18.52 6.16 -20.80
N SER A 308 17.83 6.99 -20.01
CA SER A 308 17.57 8.41 -20.33
C SER A 308 17.62 9.26 -19.07
N VAL A 309 18.07 10.51 -19.18
CA VAL A 309 18.14 11.44 -18.03
C VAL A 309 16.75 11.68 -17.45
N GLN A 310 15.75 11.88 -18.31
CA GLN A 310 14.36 12.10 -17.91
C GLN A 310 13.75 10.85 -17.25
N GLY A 311 14.06 9.65 -17.77
CA GLY A 311 13.62 8.39 -17.17
C GLY A 311 14.27 8.11 -15.83
N ASN A 312 15.59 8.36 -15.71
CA ASN A 312 16.33 8.25 -14.46
C ASN A 312 15.73 9.17 -13.40
N GLN A 313 15.51 10.44 -13.75
CA GLN A 313 14.89 11.42 -12.87
C GLN A 313 13.49 10.97 -12.43
N ALA A 314 12.61 10.57 -13.36
CA ALA A 314 11.26 10.10 -13.04
C ALA A 314 11.29 8.86 -12.12
N CYS A 315 12.18 7.90 -12.38
CA CYS A 315 12.36 6.72 -11.54
C CYS A 315 12.81 7.09 -10.12
N ILE A 316 13.78 7.99 -9.98
CA ILE A 316 14.23 8.47 -8.66
C ILE A 316 13.11 9.23 -7.92
N GLU A 317 12.29 10.01 -8.62
CA GLU A 317 11.10 10.66 -8.03
C GLU A 317 10.14 9.64 -7.40
N GLY A 318 9.82 8.55 -8.12
CA GLY A 318 8.94 7.50 -7.59
C GLY A 318 9.54 6.77 -6.38
N ALA A 319 10.85 6.55 -6.39
CA ALA A 319 11.56 5.98 -5.23
C ALA A 319 11.48 6.91 -4.00
N LEU A 320 11.68 8.22 -4.19
CA LEU A 320 11.54 9.22 -3.13
C LEU A 320 10.13 9.25 -2.53
N GLU A 321 9.10 9.24 -3.37
CA GLU A 321 7.71 9.23 -2.89
C GLU A 321 7.43 8.03 -1.99
N THR A 322 7.91 6.86 -2.41
CA THR A 322 7.75 5.60 -1.69
C THR A 322 8.49 5.62 -0.36
N ILE A 323 9.74 6.10 -0.33
CA ILE A 323 10.54 6.24 0.90
C ILE A 323 9.87 7.18 1.88
N LEU A 324 9.40 8.34 1.40
CA LEU A 324 8.71 9.32 2.24
C LEU A 324 7.38 8.77 2.74
N TRP A 325 6.65 7.98 1.94
CA TRP A 325 5.40 7.33 2.34
C TRP A 325 5.61 6.33 3.47
N GLY A 326 6.67 5.51 3.40
CA GLY A 326 6.99 4.50 4.42
C GLY A 326 7.33 5.00 5.83
N GLY A 327 7.49 6.32 6.04
CA GLY A 327 7.77 6.89 7.36
C GLY A 327 6.53 7.26 8.18
N GLY A 328 5.33 7.06 7.63
CA GLY A 328 4.07 7.46 8.26
C GLY A 328 3.90 8.99 8.39
N LYS A 329 2.84 9.42 9.08
CA LYS A 329 2.48 10.85 9.24
C LYS A 329 3.41 11.63 10.18
N GLU A 330 4.02 10.95 11.16
CA GLU A 330 4.73 11.63 12.25
C GLU A 330 6.24 11.76 12.04
N ALA A 331 6.84 10.93 11.19
CA ALA A 331 8.29 10.97 10.95
C ALA A 331 8.66 10.36 9.58
N PRO A 332 8.46 11.11 8.46
CA PRO A 332 8.89 10.67 7.14
C PRO A 332 10.37 10.27 7.15
N ASN A 333 10.75 9.27 6.35
CA ASN A 333 12.12 8.75 6.25
C ASN A 333 13.04 9.72 5.48
N VAL A 334 13.08 10.97 5.94
CA VAL A 334 13.80 12.08 5.33
C VAL A 334 15.28 11.77 5.18
N ASP A 335 15.91 11.21 6.22
CA ASP A 335 17.35 10.93 6.18
C ASP A 335 17.69 9.90 5.09
N VAL A 336 16.81 8.91 4.90
CA VAL A 336 16.91 7.91 3.83
C VAL A 336 16.69 8.55 2.46
N ALA A 337 15.71 9.45 2.33
CA ALA A 337 15.44 10.19 1.10
C ALA A 337 16.63 11.11 0.72
N VAL A 338 17.24 11.78 1.69
CA VAL A 338 18.46 12.58 1.51
C VAL A 338 19.63 11.67 1.09
N ALA A 339 19.79 10.51 1.73
CA ALA A 339 20.82 9.55 1.36
C ALA A 339 20.65 9.03 -0.08
N LEU A 340 19.41 8.79 -0.52
CA LEU A 340 19.11 8.44 -1.91
C LEU A 340 19.57 9.56 -2.87
N CYS A 341 19.21 10.82 -2.61
CA CYS A 341 19.63 11.94 -3.46
C CYS A 341 21.15 12.20 -3.44
N LYS A 342 21.86 11.80 -2.38
CA LYS A 342 23.33 11.83 -2.38
C LYS A 342 23.94 10.72 -3.24
N ALA A 343 23.23 9.60 -3.40
CA ALA A 343 23.72 8.43 -4.12
C ALA A 343 23.51 8.48 -5.65
N VAL A 344 22.67 9.40 -6.16
CA VAL A 344 22.47 9.57 -7.60
C VAL A 344 23.62 10.33 -8.27
N ASP A 345 23.73 10.17 -9.59
CA ASP A 345 24.69 10.89 -10.42
C ASP A 345 24.47 12.42 -10.40
N ASP A 346 25.49 13.16 -10.83
CA ASP A 346 25.47 14.63 -10.81
C ASP A 346 24.37 15.23 -11.70
N GLN A 347 23.97 14.56 -12.78
CA GLN A 347 22.91 15.03 -13.68
C GLN A 347 21.52 14.95 -13.05
N THR A 348 21.30 13.98 -12.16
CA THR A 348 20.01 13.70 -11.51
C THR A 348 19.92 14.36 -10.12
N ARG A 349 21.05 14.72 -9.50
CA ARG A 349 21.12 15.17 -8.10
C ARG A 349 20.27 16.41 -7.80
N ASP A 350 20.38 17.47 -8.60
CA ASP A 350 19.64 18.71 -8.36
C ASP A 350 18.12 18.50 -8.50
N GLY A 351 17.69 17.75 -9.52
CA GLY A 351 16.30 17.35 -9.70
C GLY A 351 15.77 16.54 -8.51
N CYS A 352 16.54 15.59 -8.01
CA CYS A 352 16.22 14.78 -6.83
C CYS A 352 15.96 15.65 -5.59
N PHE A 353 16.89 16.55 -5.25
CA PHE A 353 16.75 17.41 -4.06
C PHE A 353 15.60 18.41 -4.17
N ARG A 354 15.38 19.01 -5.34
CA ARG A 354 14.24 19.91 -5.56
C ARG A 354 12.91 19.19 -5.38
N TYR A 355 12.80 18.00 -5.97
CA TYR A 355 11.60 17.19 -5.85
C TYR A 355 11.35 16.70 -4.42
N LEU A 356 12.41 16.35 -3.67
CA LEU A 356 12.33 16.01 -2.25
C LEU A 356 11.77 17.17 -1.42
N ILE A 357 12.28 18.39 -1.63
CA ILE A 357 11.78 19.60 -0.95
C ILE A 357 10.30 19.80 -1.25
N GLU A 358 9.91 19.83 -2.53
CA GLU A 358 8.51 20.02 -2.94
C GLU A 358 7.60 18.95 -2.31
N SER A 359 8.01 17.68 -2.39
CA SER A 359 7.23 16.55 -1.88
C SER A 359 7.10 16.54 -0.37
N TYR A 360 8.11 17.00 0.37
CA TYR A 360 8.01 17.17 1.82
C TYR A 360 6.96 18.23 2.18
N PHE A 361 6.98 19.39 1.51
CA PHE A 361 6.09 20.51 1.83
C PHE A 361 4.65 20.35 1.33
N ARG A 362 4.39 19.45 0.37
CA ARG A 362 3.03 19.08 -0.06
C ARG A 362 2.29 18.21 0.97
N ARG A 363 2.97 17.63 1.96
CA ARG A 363 2.35 16.72 2.94
C ARG A 363 1.60 17.46 4.06
N PRO A 364 0.42 16.96 4.48
CA PRO A 364 -0.32 17.51 5.61
C PRO A 364 0.41 17.22 6.95
N GLY A 365 0.39 18.18 7.89
CA GLY A 365 1.05 18.05 9.20
C GLY A 365 2.45 18.64 9.30
N LYS A 366 2.72 19.78 8.65
CA LYS A 366 4.01 20.50 8.66
C LYS A 366 4.47 20.85 10.09
N TYR A 367 5.30 20.03 10.73
CA TYR A 367 5.78 20.35 12.08
C TYR A 367 7.29 20.51 12.25
N VAL A 368 8.13 20.33 11.23
CA VAL A 368 9.58 20.58 11.42
C VAL A 368 10.34 21.05 10.15
N SER A 369 9.87 22.11 9.49
CA SER A 369 10.54 22.67 8.29
C SER A 369 12.02 22.99 8.52
N LYS A 370 12.36 23.59 9.67
CA LYS A 370 13.75 23.94 10.00
C LYS A 370 14.66 22.72 10.14
N ARG A 371 14.21 21.68 10.85
CA ARG A 371 15.02 20.45 11.04
C ARG A 371 15.19 19.71 9.72
N PHE A 372 14.14 19.61 8.91
CA PHE A 372 14.22 19.06 7.56
C PHE A 372 15.24 19.81 6.70
N CYS A 373 15.13 21.14 6.60
CA CYS A 373 16.07 21.91 5.78
C CYS A 373 17.52 21.78 6.26
N GLN A 374 17.76 21.58 7.57
CA GLN A 374 19.10 21.35 8.12
C GLN A 374 19.71 20.00 7.76
N THR A 375 18.91 18.98 7.37
CA THR A 375 19.47 17.69 6.94
C THR A 375 19.93 17.70 5.47
N LEU A 376 19.54 18.72 4.70
CA LEU A 376 19.92 18.88 3.30
C LEU A 376 21.38 19.37 3.15
N PRO A 377 22.06 19.07 2.02
CA PRO A 377 23.31 19.74 1.67
C PRO A 377 23.16 21.27 1.65
N VAL A 378 24.25 21.98 1.96
CA VAL A 378 24.27 23.44 2.21
C VAL A 378 23.60 24.24 1.09
N GLU A 379 23.84 23.85 -0.15
CA GLU A 379 23.31 24.49 -1.36
C GLU A 379 21.77 24.41 -1.48
N TYR A 380 21.13 23.45 -0.81
CA TYR A 380 19.67 23.27 -0.82
C TYR A 380 18.98 23.79 0.45
N GLN A 381 19.72 24.15 1.50
CA GLN A 381 19.14 24.62 2.78
C GLN A 381 18.40 25.96 2.63
N LEU A 382 19.01 26.92 1.92
CA LEU A 382 18.42 28.24 1.68
C LEU A 382 17.15 28.17 0.79
N PRO A 383 17.16 27.47 -0.35
CA PRO A 383 15.93 27.23 -1.13
C PRO A 383 14.83 26.53 -0.33
N CYS A 384 15.19 25.55 0.51
CA CYS A 384 14.25 24.83 1.36
C CYS A 384 13.53 25.76 2.34
N GLY A 385 14.26 26.68 2.99
CA GLY A 385 13.70 27.62 3.98
C GLY A 385 12.77 28.69 3.42
N LYS A 386 12.59 28.78 2.09
CA LYS A 386 11.67 29.72 1.43
C LYS A 386 10.29 29.13 1.13
N ASN A 387 10.08 27.82 1.33
CA ASN A 387 8.80 27.11 1.20
C ASN A 387 8.11 26.96 2.56
#